data_AF-A0A3D6DWB1-F1
#
_entry.id   AF-A0A3D6DWB1-F1
#
_cell.length_a   1.000
_cell.length_b   1.000
_cell.length_c   1.000
_cell.angle_alpha   90.00
_cell.angle_beta   90.00
_cell.angle_gamma   90.00
#
_symmetry.space_group_name_H-M   'P 1'
#
loop_
_entity.id
_entity.type
_entity.pdbx_description
1 polymer ?
#
loop_
_entity_poly.entity_id
_entity_poly.type
_entity_poly.pdbx_seq_one_letter_code
_entity_poly.pdbx_strand_id
1 'polypeptide(L)'
;MVKFIQQAIRWLFMRIENVFNVAFGDKMNPFYHLGTISFWQFWLLLGSGLYLYIFADTGVHDAFESVESITHDQWWLGGILRSIHRYATDGMILTMLLHMLRHFAYDRYRGFRSFSWLTGVALLWLIYIAGVNGFMLVWDKLAQFVVIATAEWFDILPMFNGTLIRNFLYLESVNSRLFTLLAFLHIGVPLIIGFVMWVHVQRIPRAHINPPRPIAIAVTLMFIALSLVKPILSQGGEADMSVVPTGIAFDWFELPVLALVYVTNPLHLWFWVLGLTALLFLVPWLPPKRLGSAKALTSITFQPDHKSVSARFGETLLDAGLRQDINLPYECRNGGCGVCKCTVLQGKVDPGLYQPSALSDAELAQGKVLSCCATALEDVVIEYQASAVNSGIQEYSARVVKMEKLTHDVMRVLLKLPEGQQITFKAGQYVNIILDDGQRRAFSFANPPHEPEFVELQIRLMAGGKFTTHVFEAMKEGDDIRFEGPIG
;
A
#
# COMPACT_ATOMS: atom_id res chain seq x y z
N MET A 1 30.02 11.72 -0.69
CA MET A 1 29.69 10.28 -0.83
C MET A 1 28.18 10.03 -0.94
N VAL A 2 27.34 10.32 0.08
CA VAL A 2 25.88 10.03 0.04
C VAL A 2 25.15 10.63 -1.16
N LYS A 3 25.37 11.92 -1.46
CA LYS A 3 24.74 12.57 -2.63
C LYS A 3 25.12 11.90 -3.96
N PHE A 4 26.36 11.43 -4.08
CA PHE A 4 26.83 10.73 -5.28
C PHE A 4 26.13 9.36 -5.42
N ILE A 5 26.00 8.62 -4.32
CA ILE A 5 25.25 7.35 -4.29
C ILE A 5 23.78 7.59 -4.67
N GLN A 6 23.12 8.58 -4.07
CA GLN A 6 21.74 8.94 -4.42
C GLN A 6 21.61 9.31 -5.90
N GLN A 7 22.55 10.10 -6.45
CA GLN A 7 22.54 10.48 -7.87
C GLN A 7 22.70 9.27 -8.79
N ALA A 8 23.63 8.35 -8.49
CA ALA A 8 23.85 7.14 -9.28
C ALA A 8 22.62 6.22 -9.28
N ILE A 9 22.05 5.96 -8.09
CA ILE A 9 20.85 5.12 -7.95
C ILE A 9 19.65 5.79 -8.63
N ARG A 10 19.49 7.11 -8.46
CA ARG A 10 18.42 7.87 -9.11
C ARG A 10 18.53 7.83 -10.63
N TRP A 11 19.75 7.97 -11.17
CA TRP A 11 19.97 7.85 -12.62
C TRP A 11 19.52 6.48 -13.13
N LEU A 12 19.85 5.41 -12.39
CA LEU A 12 19.40 4.06 -12.74
C LEU A 12 17.87 3.93 -12.68
N PHE A 13 17.23 4.39 -11.61
CA PHE A 13 15.76 4.38 -11.52
C PHE A 13 15.12 5.15 -12.66
N MET A 14 15.60 6.36 -12.99
CA MET A 14 15.04 7.15 -14.09
C MET A 14 15.14 6.41 -15.42
N ARG A 15 16.24 5.68 -15.67
CA ARG A 15 16.38 4.87 -16.90
C ARG A 15 15.40 3.71 -16.94
N ILE A 16 15.29 2.96 -15.84
CA ILE A 16 14.37 1.83 -15.74
C ILE A 16 12.92 2.31 -15.83
N GLU A 17 12.55 3.32 -15.05
CA GLU A 17 11.22 3.92 -15.08
C GLU A 17 10.85 4.41 -16.47
N ASN A 18 11.77 5.01 -17.22
CA ASN A 18 11.52 5.44 -18.59
C ASN A 18 11.24 4.26 -19.55
N VAL A 19 12.00 3.17 -19.43
CA VAL A 19 11.72 1.94 -20.23
C VAL A 19 10.33 1.40 -19.91
N PHE A 20 9.96 1.38 -18.63
CA PHE A 20 8.63 0.92 -18.22
C PHE A 20 7.52 1.91 -18.58
N ASN A 21 7.77 3.22 -18.61
CA ASN A 21 6.81 4.20 -19.13
C ASN A 21 6.51 3.94 -20.61
N VAL A 22 7.53 3.60 -21.41
CA VAL A 22 7.32 3.25 -22.83
C VAL A 22 6.49 1.97 -22.97
N ALA A 23 6.76 0.97 -22.13
CA ALA A 23 6.08 -0.33 -22.21
C ALA A 23 4.63 -0.33 -21.66
N PHE A 24 4.38 0.39 -20.57
CA PHE A 24 3.12 0.32 -19.81
C PHE A 24 2.34 1.65 -19.79
N GLY A 25 2.95 2.75 -20.24
CA GLY A 25 2.44 4.10 -20.02
C GLY A 25 2.69 4.61 -18.60
N ASP A 26 2.56 5.92 -18.40
CA ASP A 26 2.91 6.57 -17.14
C ASP A 26 1.98 6.16 -15.98
N LYS A 27 0.71 5.83 -16.26
CA LYS A 27 -0.27 5.48 -15.23
C LYS A 27 -0.04 4.08 -14.65
N MET A 28 0.39 3.16 -15.51
CA MET A 28 0.46 1.74 -15.21
C MET A 28 1.89 1.24 -14.98
N ASN A 29 2.88 2.14 -14.97
CA ASN A 29 4.26 1.79 -14.64
C ASN A 29 4.35 1.21 -13.20
N PRO A 30 4.72 -0.08 -13.02
CA PRO A 30 4.80 -0.74 -11.72
C PRO A 30 5.75 -0.06 -10.73
N PHE A 31 6.80 0.63 -11.21
CA PHE A 31 7.75 1.34 -10.34
C PHE A 31 7.12 2.49 -9.57
N TYR A 32 6.00 3.04 -10.05
CA TYR A 32 5.25 4.05 -9.32
C TYR A 32 4.34 3.45 -8.24
N HIS A 33 4.10 2.14 -8.30
CA HIS A 33 3.15 1.41 -7.46
C HIS A 33 3.85 0.43 -6.51
N LEU A 34 5.18 0.52 -6.34
CA LEU A 34 5.97 -0.42 -5.52
C LEU A 34 5.38 -0.65 -4.12
N GLY A 35 5.07 0.44 -3.39
CA GLY A 35 4.49 0.33 -2.04
C GLY A 35 3.11 -0.34 -2.06
N THR A 36 2.24 0.02 -3.00
CA THR A 36 0.92 -0.63 -3.14
C THR A 36 1.01 -2.08 -3.59
N ILE A 37 2.01 -2.44 -4.42
CA ILE A 37 2.28 -3.82 -4.81
C ILE A 37 2.72 -4.62 -3.57
N SER A 38 3.57 -4.07 -2.70
CA SER A 38 3.94 -4.73 -1.44
C SER A 38 2.71 -4.96 -0.53
N PHE A 39 1.78 -4.00 -0.45
CA PHE A 39 0.50 -4.20 0.25
C PHE A 39 -0.35 -5.30 -0.38
N TRP A 40 -0.43 -5.35 -1.71
CA TRP A 40 -1.16 -6.41 -2.40
C TRP A 40 -0.54 -7.78 -2.15
N GLN A 41 0.79 -7.89 -2.20
CA GLN A 41 1.52 -9.12 -1.87
C GLN A 41 1.26 -9.55 -0.43
N PHE A 42 1.20 -8.61 0.52
CA PHE A 42 0.80 -8.91 1.89
C PHE A 42 -0.62 -9.48 1.98
N TRP A 43 -1.59 -8.99 1.20
CA TRP A 43 -2.93 -9.60 1.15
C TRP A 43 -2.91 -11.01 0.56
N LEU A 44 -2.08 -11.26 -0.46
CA LEU A 44 -1.86 -12.61 -0.98
C LEU A 44 -1.25 -13.52 0.08
N LEU A 45 -0.29 -13.04 0.87
CA LEU A 45 0.32 -13.78 1.98
C LEU A 45 -0.71 -14.10 3.07
N LEU A 46 -1.55 -13.14 3.47
CA LEU A 46 -2.59 -13.40 4.46
C LEU A 46 -3.63 -14.40 3.96
N GLY A 47 -4.09 -14.27 2.72
CA GLY A 47 -5.08 -15.19 2.14
C GLY A 47 -4.54 -16.61 1.97
N SER A 48 -3.35 -16.74 1.38
CA SER A 48 -2.69 -18.05 1.22
C SER A 48 -2.26 -18.65 2.56
N GLY A 49 -1.71 -17.85 3.47
CA GLY A 49 -1.27 -18.29 4.79
C GLY A 49 -2.42 -18.78 5.66
N LEU A 50 -3.57 -18.11 5.62
CA LEU A 50 -4.77 -18.57 6.33
C LEU A 50 -5.24 -19.94 5.81
N TYR A 51 -5.24 -20.14 4.49
CA TYR A 51 -5.56 -21.45 3.91
C TYR A 51 -4.58 -22.52 4.39
N LEU A 52 -3.27 -22.27 4.27
CA LEU A 52 -2.25 -23.23 4.67
C LEU A 52 -2.35 -23.57 6.17
N TYR A 53 -2.61 -22.57 7.01
CA TYR A 53 -2.79 -22.77 8.45
C TYR A 53 -3.98 -23.69 8.79
N ILE A 54 -5.08 -23.62 8.04
CA ILE A 54 -6.27 -24.47 8.30
C ILE A 54 -5.94 -25.96 8.11
N PHE A 55 -5.03 -26.28 7.20
CA PHE A 55 -4.71 -27.66 6.84
C PHE A 55 -3.35 -28.15 7.36
N ALA A 56 -2.48 -27.25 7.82
CA ALA A 56 -1.18 -27.59 8.36
C ALA A 56 -1.29 -28.07 9.81
N ASP A 57 -0.56 -29.13 10.13
CA ASP A 57 -0.38 -29.56 11.52
C ASP A 57 0.85 -28.86 12.13
N THR A 58 0.76 -28.53 13.41
CA THR A 58 1.85 -27.89 14.18
C THR A 58 2.49 -28.84 15.19
N GLY A 59 2.22 -30.15 15.10
CA GLY A 59 2.95 -31.20 15.80
C GLY A 59 4.34 -31.46 15.20
N VAL A 60 5.32 -31.81 16.04
CA VAL A 60 6.71 -32.08 15.57
C VAL A 60 6.78 -33.19 14.53
N HIS A 61 6.00 -34.25 14.73
CA HIS A 61 6.02 -35.44 13.88
C HIS A 61 5.13 -35.29 12.63
N ASP A 62 4.20 -34.35 12.66
CA ASP A 62 3.16 -34.22 11.63
C ASP A 62 3.38 -32.98 10.74
N ALA A 63 4.24 -32.03 11.16
CA ALA A 63 4.46 -30.78 10.44
C ALA A 63 4.92 -31.00 8.99
N PHE A 64 5.97 -31.81 8.79
CA PHE A 64 6.49 -32.10 7.46
C PHE A 64 5.46 -32.85 6.59
N GLU A 65 4.87 -33.94 7.11
CA GLU A 65 3.86 -34.72 6.38
C GLU A 65 2.63 -33.89 6.02
N SER A 66 2.16 -33.01 6.92
CA SER A 66 1.01 -32.15 6.65
C SER A 66 1.27 -31.18 5.48
N VAL A 67 2.48 -30.61 5.41
CA VAL A 67 2.88 -29.73 4.30
C VAL A 67 3.00 -30.51 2.99
N GLU A 68 3.52 -31.74 3.04
CA GLU A 68 3.57 -32.61 1.86
C GLU A 68 2.16 -33.00 1.38
N SER A 69 1.22 -33.32 2.29
CA SER A 69 -0.17 -33.60 1.94
C SER A 69 -0.86 -32.39 1.29
N ILE A 70 -0.68 -31.18 1.84
CA ILE A 70 -1.18 -29.94 1.21
C ILE A 70 -0.61 -29.76 -0.19
N THR A 71 0.66 -30.11 -0.38
CA THR A 71 1.38 -29.91 -1.64
C THR A 71 0.95 -30.91 -2.72
N HIS A 72 0.80 -32.18 -2.35
CA HIS A 72 0.58 -33.26 -3.30
C HIS A 72 -0.88 -33.69 -3.41
N ASP A 73 -1.60 -33.83 -2.29
CA ASP A 73 -3.00 -34.29 -2.30
C ASP A 73 -3.95 -33.15 -2.68
N GLN A 74 -3.60 -31.92 -2.31
CA GLN A 74 -4.32 -30.70 -2.67
C GLN A 74 -3.57 -29.88 -3.72
N TRP A 75 -2.80 -30.50 -4.62
CA TRP A 75 -1.92 -29.81 -5.57
C TRP A 75 -2.60 -28.66 -6.35
N TRP A 76 -3.89 -28.83 -6.68
CA TRP A 76 -4.70 -27.89 -7.46
C TRP A 76 -5.02 -26.58 -6.73
N LEU A 77 -4.94 -26.57 -5.39
CA LEU A 77 -5.19 -25.37 -4.58
C LEU A 77 -4.15 -25.21 -3.47
N GLY A 78 -3.97 -26.20 -2.61
CA GLY A 78 -2.94 -26.21 -1.56
C GLY A 78 -1.53 -26.04 -2.11
N GLY A 79 -1.15 -26.83 -3.12
CA GLY A 79 0.16 -26.70 -3.78
C GLY A 79 0.36 -25.34 -4.46
N ILE A 80 -0.67 -24.82 -5.12
CA ILE A 80 -0.66 -23.47 -5.72
C ILE A 80 -0.54 -22.40 -4.64
N LEU A 81 -1.35 -22.45 -3.58
CA LEU A 81 -1.35 -21.45 -2.51
C LEU A 81 -0.04 -21.48 -1.70
N ARG A 82 0.55 -22.65 -1.48
CA ARG A 82 1.91 -22.79 -0.90
C ARG A 82 2.93 -22.06 -1.77
N SER A 83 2.88 -22.28 -3.07
CA SER A 83 3.78 -21.64 -4.03
C SER A 83 3.57 -20.13 -4.11
N ILE A 84 2.30 -19.66 -4.15
CA ILE A 84 1.96 -18.23 -4.09
C ILE A 84 2.44 -17.61 -2.79
N HIS A 85 2.24 -18.27 -1.65
CA HIS A 85 2.69 -17.78 -0.35
C HIS A 85 4.20 -17.53 -0.38
N ARG A 86 4.97 -18.50 -0.86
CA ARG A 86 6.43 -18.39 -0.97
C ARG A 86 6.88 -17.32 -1.99
N TYR A 87 6.32 -17.31 -3.19
CA TYR A 87 6.68 -16.33 -4.22
C TYR A 87 6.24 -14.90 -3.87
N ALA A 88 5.13 -14.74 -3.18
CA ALA A 88 4.68 -13.46 -2.66
C ALA A 88 5.64 -12.92 -1.60
N THR A 89 6.24 -13.77 -0.75
CA THR A 89 7.29 -13.38 0.19
C THR A 89 8.51 -12.81 -0.53
N ASP A 90 9.04 -13.54 -1.53
CA ASP A 90 10.17 -13.06 -2.36
C ASP A 90 9.84 -11.72 -3.04
N GLY A 91 8.66 -11.65 -3.64
CA GLY A 91 8.16 -10.46 -4.30
C GLY A 91 7.98 -9.28 -3.34
N MET A 92 7.56 -9.53 -2.11
CA MET A 92 7.37 -8.50 -1.09
C MET A 92 8.70 -7.93 -0.63
N ILE A 93 9.69 -8.78 -0.32
CA ILE A 93 11.06 -8.34 0.00
C ILE A 93 11.62 -7.49 -1.14
N LEU A 94 11.52 -7.98 -2.39
CA LEU A 94 12.02 -7.25 -3.55
C LEU A 94 11.36 -5.87 -3.71
N THR A 95 10.02 -5.82 -3.69
CA THR A 95 9.29 -4.57 -3.91
C THR A 95 9.48 -3.58 -2.77
N MET A 96 9.58 -4.06 -1.52
CA MET A 96 9.89 -3.22 -0.36
C MET A 96 11.29 -2.63 -0.42
N LEU A 97 12.30 -3.43 -0.76
CA LEU A 97 13.67 -2.95 -0.93
C LEU A 97 13.75 -1.92 -2.07
N LEU A 98 13.10 -2.19 -3.20
CA LEU A 98 13.00 -1.22 -4.30
C LEU A 98 12.26 0.05 -3.87
N HIS A 99 11.17 -0.07 -3.12
CA HIS A 99 10.42 1.07 -2.60
C HIS A 99 11.29 1.95 -1.68
N MET A 100 11.97 1.33 -0.71
CA MET A 100 12.88 2.01 0.21
C MET A 100 14.04 2.67 -0.53
N LEU A 101 14.72 1.92 -1.41
CA LEU A 101 15.86 2.40 -2.19
C LEU A 101 15.47 3.58 -3.09
N ARG A 102 14.29 3.53 -3.70
CA ARG A 102 13.74 4.61 -4.51
C ARG A 102 13.49 5.85 -3.66
N HIS A 103 12.82 5.72 -2.53
CA HIS A 103 12.59 6.87 -1.64
C HIS A 103 13.92 7.48 -1.16
N PHE A 104 14.92 6.65 -0.87
CA PHE A 104 16.28 7.09 -0.56
C PHE A 104 16.92 7.86 -1.72
N ALA A 105 16.86 7.35 -2.95
CA ALA A 105 17.47 7.96 -4.13
C ALA A 105 16.87 9.33 -4.49
N TYR A 106 15.57 9.50 -4.27
CA TYR A 106 14.85 10.75 -4.54
C TYR A 106 14.79 11.70 -3.33
N ASP A 107 15.49 11.41 -2.23
CA ASP A 107 15.48 12.19 -0.97
C ASP A 107 14.08 12.39 -0.35
N ARG A 108 13.19 11.41 -0.55
CA ARG A 108 11.77 11.43 -0.13
C ARG A 108 11.51 10.68 1.19
N TYR A 109 12.41 10.83 2.16
CA TYR A 109 12.36 10.14 3.47
C TYR A 109 12.63 11.08 4.66
N ARG A 110 12.80 12.38 4.42
CA ARG A 110 13.15 13.38 5.43
C ARG A 110 11.94 14.23 5.83
N GLY A 111 12.11 15.04 6.87
CA GLY A 111 11.10 16.03 7.29
C GLY A 111 9.77 15.35 7.60
N PHE A 112 8.70 15.78 6.93
CA PHE A 112 7.36 15.21 7.12
C PHE A 112 7.29 13.68 6.88
N ARG A 113 8.10 13.16 5.96
CA ARG A 113 8.12 11.72 5.58
C ARG A 113 9.06 10.86 6.45
N SER A 114 9.78 11.44 7.41
CA SER A 114 10.65 10.66 8.29
C SER A 114 9.87 9.62 9.08
N PHE A 115 8.66 9.95 9.53
CA PHE A 115 7.79 9.01 10.25
C PHE A 115 7.48 7.75 9.43
N SER A 116 7.09 7.90 8.15
CA SER A 116 6.87 6.78 7.25
C SER A 116 8.17 6.01 7.00
N TRP A 117 9.31 6.68 6.88
CA TRP A 117 10.60 5.98 6.77
C TRP A 117 10.91 5.09 7.97
N LEU A 118 10.82 5.62 9.21
CA LEU A 118 11.13 4.85 10.43
C LEU A 118 10.20 3.63 10.58
N THR A 119 8.90 3.83 10.34
CA THR A 119 7.92 2.72 10.37
C THR A 119 8.17 1.72 9.23
N GLY A 120 8.68 2.17 8.07
CA GLY A 120 9.11 1.31 6.97
C GLY A 120 10.34 0.44 7.33
N VAL A 121 11.32 1.00 8.05
CA VAL A 121 12.47 0.22 8.56
C VAL A 121 12.01 -0.82 9.58
N ALA A 122 11.03 -0.50 10.43
CA ALA A 122 10.43 -1.48 11.33
C ALA A 122 9.70 -2.60 10.58
N LEU A 123 8.93 -2.26 9.53
CA LEU A 123 8.25 -3.23 8.67
C LEU A 123 9.22 -4.17 7.97
N LEU A 124 10.36 -3.66 7.48
CA LEU A 124 11.40 -4.47 6.85
C LEU A 124 11.83 -5.62 7.77
N TRP A 125 12.11 -5.33 9.04
CA TRP A 125 12.51 -6.35 10.00
C TRP A 125 11.39 -7.28 10.42
N LEU A 126 10.17 -6.77 10.63
CA LEU A 126 9.04 -7.63 10.98
C LEU A 126 8.74 -8.65 9.88
N ILE A 127 8.79 -8.23 8.62
CA ILE A 127 8.54 -9.09 7.46
C ILE A 127 9.68 -10.10 7.29
N TYR A 128 10.93 -9.65 7.43
CA TYR A 128 12.10 -10.54 7.43
C TYR A 128 11.98 -11.65 8.51
N ILE A 129 11.63 -11.26 9.74
CA ILE A 129 11.45 -12.22 10.86
C ILE A 129 10.31 -13.20 10.55
N ALA A 130 9.16 -12.70 10.06
CA ALA A 130 8.04 -13.56 9.69
C ALA A 130 8.39 -14.52 8.55
N GLY A 131 9.13 -14.06 7.53
CA GLY A 131 9.60 -14.84 6.40
C GLY A 131 10.55 -15.96 6.82
N VAL A 132 11.62 -15.62 7.55
CA VAL A 132 12.57 -16.59 8.14
C VAL A 132 11.86 -17.62 9.02
N ASN A 133 10.92 -17.18 9.86
CA ASN A 133 10.14 -18.07 10.71
C ASN A 133 9.19 -18.97 9.93
N GLY A 134 8.65 -18.52 8.79
CA GLY A 134 7.82 -19.34 7.90
C GLY A 134 8.58 -20.53 7.31
N PHE A 135 9.88 -20.37 6.98
CA PHE A 135 10.72 -21.49 6.55
C PHE A 135 10.86 -22.58 7.62
N MET A 136 10.91 -22.18 8.90
CA MET A 136 11.05 -23.12 10.01
C MET A 136 9.83 -24.04 10.16
N LEU A 137 8.64 -23.60 9.72
CA LEU A 137 7.39 -24.36 9.86
C LEU A 137 7.26 -25.51 8.85
N VAL A 138 7.99 -25.47 7.74
CA VAL A 138 7.95 -26.54 6.72
C VAL A 138 8.62 -27.82 7.23
N TRP A 139 9.59 -27.66 8.14
CA TRP A 139 10.35 -28.76 8.75
C TRP A 139 11.04 -29.73 7.77
N ASP A 140 11.48 -29.18 6.63
CA ASP A 140 12.31 -29.90 5.66
C ASP A 140 13.82 -29.65 5.91
N LYS A 141 14.68 -30.16 5.03
CA LYS A 141 16.14 -29.95 5.12
C LYS A 141 16.56 -28.48 5.08
N LEU A 142 15.79 -27.60 4.41
CA LEU A 142 16.07 -26.17 4.42
C LEU A 142 15.68 -25.57 5.77
N ALA A 143 14.52 -25.95 6.32
CA ALA A 143 14.10 -25.54 7.66
C ALA A 143 15.15 -25.91 8.71
N GLN A 144 15.74 -27.11 8.60
CA GLN A 144 16.83 -27.56 9.47
C GLN A 144 18.02 -26.59 9.44
N PHE A 145 18.48 -26.19 8.25
CA PHE A 145 19.53 -25.18 8.13
C PHE A 145 19.11 -23.86 8.78
N VAL A 146 17.88 -23.40 8.53
CA VAL A 146 17.38 -22.11 9.02
C VAL A 146 17.31 -22.08 10.55
N VAL A 147 16.79 -23.12 11.20
CA VAL A 147 16.69 -23.18 12.67
C VAL A 147 18.06 -23.26 13.33
N ILE A 148 18.98 -24.08 12.79
CA ILE A 148 20.34 -24.23 13.32
C ILE A 148 21.10 -22.91 13.16
N ALA A 149 21.15 -22.33 11.95
CA ALA A 149 21.86 -21.09 11.69
C ALA A 149 21.33 -19.93 12.55
N THR A 150 20.01 -19.86 12.75
CA THR A 150 19.39 -18.86 13.63
C THR A 150 19.80 -19.08 15.09
N ALA A 151 19.74 -20.31 15.58
CA ALA A 151 20.12 -20.65 16.96
C ALA A 151 21.60 -20.35 17.22
N GLU A 152 22.50 -20.76 16.32
CA GLU A 152 23.94 -20.48 16.41
C GLU A 152 24.24 -18.98 16.41
N TRP A 153 23.54 -18.22 15.57
CA TRP A 153 23.75 -16.76 15.51
C TRP A 153 23.28 -16.06 16.78
N PHE A 154 22.15 -16.47 17.37
CA PHE A 154 21.64 -15.88 18.60
C PHE A 154 22.44 -16.31 19.84
N ASP A 155 22.95 -17.55 19.88
CA ASP A 155 23.67 -18.10 21.03
C ASP A 155 24.99 -17.39 21.35
N ILE A 156 25.55 -16.63 20.39
CA ILE A 156 26.72 -15.77 20.64
C ILE A 156 26.41 -14.63 21.61
N LEU A 157 25.13 -14.28 21.80
CA LEU A 157 24.72 -13.21 22.71
C LEU A 157 24.70 -13.71 24.16
N PRO A 158 25.15 -12.90 25.14
CA PRO A 158 25.22 -13.31 26.55
C PRO A 158 23.89 -13.77 27.15
N MET A 159 22.76 -13.28 26.61
CA MET A 159 21.42 -13.66 27.07
C MET A 159 21.09 -15.14 26.82
N PHE A 160 21.59 -15.70 25.71
CA PHE A 160 21.31 -17.07 25.30
C PHE A 160 22.45 -18.02 25.67
N ASN A 161 23.71 -17.60 25.53
CA ASN A 161 24.89 -18.32 26.03
C ASN A 161 24.91 -19.82 25.69
N GLY A 162 24.62 -20.17 24.43
CA GLY A 162 24.62 -21.55 23.96
C GLY A 162 23.42 -22.40 24.42
N THR A 163 22.30 -21.79 24.79
CA THR A 163 21.09 -22.52 25.24
C THR A 163 20.13 -22.82 24.11
N LEU A 164 20.09 -22.02 23.04
CA LEU A 164 19.16 -22.22 21.94
C LEU A 164 19.56 -23.44 21.10
N ILE A 165 20.84 -23.57 20.76
CA ILE A 165 21.37 -24.65 19.93
C ILE A 165 21.18 -26.02 20.58
N ARG A 166 21.11 -26.09 21.91
CA ARG A 166 20.85 -27.34 22.66
C ARG A 166 19.54 -27.99 22.28
N ASN A 167 18.54 -27.20 21.90
CA ASN A 167 17.24 -27.73 21.46
C ASN A 167 17.34 -28.50 20.12
N PHE A 168 18.43 -28.33 19.38
CA PHE A 168 18.64 -28.91 18.05
C PHE A 168 19.81 -29.92 18.02
N LEU A 169 20.41 -30.26 19.18
CA LEU A 169 21.50 -31.25 19.24
C LEU A 169 20.99 -32.70 19.12
N TYR A 170 19.80 -32.96 19.65
CA TYR A 170 19.17 -34.29 19.63
C TYR A 170 17.75 -34.16 19.12
N LEU A 171 17.30 -35.14 18.32
CA LEU A 171 15.94 -35.18 17.79
C LEU A 171 14.89 -35.11 18.91
N GLU A 172 15.13 -35.80 20.02
CA GLU A 172 14.25 -35.84 21.19
C GLU A 172 14.12 -34.48 21.92
N SER A 173 15.03 -33.53 21.68
CA SER A 173 14.96 -32.19 22.27
C SER A 173 13.98 -31.28 21.53
N VAL A 174 13.67 -31.60 20.26
CA VAL A 174 12.66 -30.91 19.47
C VAL A 174 11.28 -31.39 19.92
N ASN A 175 10.48 -30.50 20.49
CA ASN A 175 9.17 -30.82 21.05
C ASN A 175 8.05 -29.93 20.47
N SER A 176 6.80 -30.36 20.61
CA SER A 176 5.65 -29.66 20.02
C SER A 176 5.45 -28.23 20.51
N ARG A 177 6.00 -27.88 21.69
CA ARG A 177 5.93 -26.49 22.18
C ARG A 177 6.79 -25.56 21.34
N LEU A 178 7.92 -26.03 20.81
CA LEU A 178 8.73 -25.24 19.88
C LEU A 178 7.91 -24.91 18.63
N PHE A 179 7.25 -25.89 18.02
CA PHE A 179 6.42 -25.65 16.84
C PHE A 179 5.20 -24.77 17.12
N THR A 180 4.53 -24.97 18.26
CA THR A 180 3.45 -24.07 18.68
C THR A 180 3.96 -22.63 18.82
N LEU A 181 5.15 -22.43 19.39
CA LEU A 181 5.79 -21.11 19.48
C LEU A 181 6.12 -20.54 18.11
N LEU A 182 6.72 -21.33 17.21
CA LEU A 182 7.05 -20.91 15.86
C LEU A 182 5.80 -20.54 15.07
N ALA A 183 4.72 -21.32 15.18
CA ALA A 183 3.44 -21.04 14.52
C ALA A 183 2.79 -19.79 15.11
N PHE A 184 2.81 -19.64 16.45
CA PHE A 184 2.31 -18.44 17.12
C PHE A 184 3.05 -17.17 16.66
N LEU A 185 4.37 -17.24 16.54
CA LEU A 185 5.18 -16.14 16.02
C LEU A 185 4.82 -15.84 14.56
N HIS A 186 4.72 -16.86 13.72
CA HIS A 186 4.44 -16.70 12.29
C HIS A 186 3.06 -16.13 12.01
N ILE A 187 2.07 -16.42 12.86
CA ILE A 187 0.71 -15.88 12.73
C ILE A 187 0.58 -14.52 13.42
N GLY A 188 1.22 -14.37 14.58
CA GLY A 188 1.14 -13.14 15.39
C GLY A 188 1.88 -11.95 14.75
N VAL A 189 3.07 -12.18 14.18
CA VAL A 189 3.88 -11.10 13.57
C VAL A 189 3.16 -10.44 12.38
N PRO A 190 2.50 -11.16 11.45
CA PRO A 190 1.66 -10.56 10.41
C PRO A 190 0.54 -9.65 10.91
N LEU A 191 -0.06 -9.93 12.07
CA LEU A 191 -1.05 -9.02 12.66
C LEU A 191 -0.42 -7.68 13.07
N ILE A 192 0.78 -7.74 13.66
CA ILE A 192 1.58 -6.55 13.99
C ILE A 192 1.99 -5.82 12.71
N ILE A 193 2.41 -6.55 11.68
CA ILE A 193 2.74 -5.99 10.36
C ILE A 193 1.55 -5.24 9.80
N GLY A 194 0.34 -5.82 9.80
CA GLY A 194 -0.87 -5.15 9.32
C GLY A 194 -1.17 -3.84 10.06
N PHE A 195 -1.01 -3.83 11.39
CA PHE A 195 -1.14 -2.61 12.19
C PHE A 195 -0.07 -1.57 11.84
N VAL A 196 1.21 -1.96 11.76
CA VAL A 196 2.31 -1.03 11.44
C VAL A 196 2.21 -0.53 9.99
N MET A 197 1.72 -1.34 9.05
CA MET A 197 1.42 -0.94 7.67
C MET A 197 0.33 0.14 7.64
N TRP A 198 -0.72 -0.01 8.44
CA TRP A 198 -1.72 1.05 8.61
C TRP A 198 -1.08 2.33 9.18
N VAL A 199 -0.27 2.24 10.24
CA VAL A 199 0.46 3.38 10.81
C VAL A 199 1.38 4.04 9.77
N HIS A 200 2.07 3.25 8.95
CA HIS A 200 3.03 3.70 7.95
C HIS A 200 2.42 4.69 6.93
N VAL A 201 1.16 4.47 6.56
CA VAL A 201 0.43 5.28 5.58
C VAL A 201 -0.40 6.41 6.19
N GLN A 202 -0.59 6.44 7.52
CA GLN A 202 -1.43 7.45 8.20
C GLN A 202 -1.04 8.90 7.91
N ARG A 203 0.26 9.18 7.69
CA ARG A 203 0.74 10.55 7.40
C ARG A 203 0.77 10.88 5.92
N ILE A 204 0.28 10.01 5.05
CA ILE A 204 0.24 10.25 3.61
C ILE A 204 -1.20 10.63 3.23
N PRO A 205 -1.47 11.90 2.86
CA PRO A 205 -2.83 12.34 2.52
C PRO A 205 -3.38 11.49 1.37
N ARG A 206 -4.61 11.00 1.48
CA ARG A 206 -5.28 10.18 0.45
C ARG A 206 -4.38 9.03 -0.08
N ALA A 207 -3.72 8.30 0.81
CA ALA A 207 -2.89 7.17 0.44
C ALA A 207 -3.73 6.06 -0.21
N HIS A 208 -3.31 5.60 -1.39
CA HIS A 208 -3.82 4.34 -1.95
C HIS A 208 -2.99 3.20 -1.37
N ILE A 209 -3.67 2.16 -0.86
CA ILE A 209 -3.02 0.96 -0.33
C ILE A 209 -2.97 -0.17 -1.35
N ASN A 210 -3.92 -0.23 -2.28
CA ASN A 210 -3.96 -1.24 -3.33
C ASN A 210 -3.52 -0.64 -4.68
N PRO A 211 -2.80 -1.41 -5.50
CA PRO A 211 -2.38 -0.93 -6.81
C PRO A 211 -3.59 -0.91 -7.75
N PRO A 212 -3.50 -0.22 -8.91
CA PRO A 212 -4.52 -0.30 -9.94
C PRO A 212 -4.89 -1.76 -10.26
N ARG A 213 -6.18 -2.04 -10.47
CA ARG A 213 -6.69 -3.41 -10.69
C ARG A 213 -5.89 -4.21 -11.73
N PRO A 214 -5.48 -3.65 -12.89
CA PRO A 214 -4.70 -4.44 -13.84
C PRO A 214 -3.32 -4.84 -13.32
N ILE A 215 -2.67 -4.02 -12.49
CA ILE A 215 -1.39 -4.38 -11.85
C ILE A 215 -1.63 -5.48 -10.80
N ALA A 216 -2.65 -5.34 -9.96
CA ALA A 216 -3.01 -6.36 -8.98
C ALA A 216 -3.24 -7.73 -9.64
N ILE A 217 -4.05 -7.74 -10.70
CA ILE A 217 -4.35 -8.95 -11.48
C ILE A 217 -3.08 -9.50 -12.13
N ALA A 218 -2.26 -8.66 -12.76
CA ALA A 218 -1.03 -9.11 -13.42
C ALA A 218 -0.03 -9.73 -12.42
N VAL A 219 0.16 -9.11 -11.25
CA VAL A 219 1.03 -9.65 -10.19
C VAL A 219 0.49 -10.98 -9.66
N THR A 220 -0.82 -11.09 -9.41
CA THR A 220 -1.43 -12.35 -8.96
C THR A 220 -1.31 -13.44 -10.03
N LEU A 221 -1.61 -13.14 -11.29
CA LEU A 221 -1.48 -14.08 -12.41
C LEU A 221 -0.03 -14.52 -12.62
N MET A 222 0.93 -13.62 -12.44
CA MET A 222 2.35 -13.96 -12.49
C MET A 222 2.70 -15.00 -11.43
N PHE A 223 2.24 -14.85 -10.18
CA PHE A 223 2.49 -15.84 -9.14
C PHE A 223 1.76 -17.17 -9.38
N ILE A 224 0.54 -17.13 -9.91
CA ILE A 224 -0.18 -18.35 -10.33
C ILE A 224 0.62 -19.07 -11.43
N ALA A 225 1.07 -18.34 -12.46
CA ALA A 225 1.85 -18.91 -13.55
C ALA A 225 3.18 -19.50 -13.03
N LEU A 226 3.89 -18.80 -12.15
CA LEU A 226 5.09 -19.32 -11.51
C LEU A 226 4.80 -20.58 -10.69
N SER A 227 3.68 -20.62 -9.96
CA SER A 227 3.27 -21.79 -9.17
C SER A 227 2.99 -23.02 -10.04
N LEU A 228 2.47 -22.81 -11.25
CA LEU A 228 2.20 -23.90 -12.20
C LEU A 228 3.47 -24.36 -12.94
N VAL A 229 4.35 -23.43 -13.32
CA VAL A 229 5.57 -23.72 -14.09
C VAL A 229 6.70 -24.25 -13.20
N LYS A 230 6.81 -23.71 -11.98
CA LYS A 230 7.84 -24.03 -11.00
C LYS A 230 7.19 -24.08 -9.61
N PRO A 231 6.44 -25.14 -9.27
CA PRO A 231 5.85 -25.27 -7.94
C PRO A 231 6.94 -25.31 -6.86
N ILE A 232 6.61 -24.76 -5.69
CA ILE A 232 7.47 -24.82 -4.50
C ILE A 232 7.25 -26.16 -3.80
N LEU A 233 8.33 -26.93 -3.69
CA LEU A 233 8.37 -28.25 -3.07
C LEU A 233 9.32 -28.24 -1.87
N SER A 234 9.13 -29.18 -0.95
CA SER A 234 10.02 -29.36 0.19
C SER A 234 11.38 -29.90 -0.24
N GLN A 235 12.44 -29.50 0.47
CA GLN A 235 13.81 -29.85 0.12
C GLN A 235 14.31 -31.03 0.93
N GLY A 236 14.75 -32.10 0.25
CA GLY A 236 15.60 -33.13 0.85
C GLY A 236 14.98 -33.97 1.97
N GLY A 237 13.64 -34.00 2.07
CA GLY A 237 12.91 -34.76 3.09
C GLY A 237 12.74 -34.02 4.42
N GLU A 238 12.20 -34.71 5.41
CA GLU A 238 12.05 -34.22 6.78
C GLU A 238 13.39 -33.85 7.41
N ALA A 239 13.41 -32.81 8.25
CA ALA A 239 14.59 -32.37 8.97
C ALA A 239 15.17 -33.48 9.88
N ASP A 240 16.47 -33.77 9.74
CA ASP A 240 17.17 -34.77 10.54
C ASP A 240 18.38 -34.15 11.24
N MET A 241 18.23 -33.86 12.53
CA MET A 241 19.27 -33.22 13.36
C MET A 241 20.54 -34.07 13.52
N SER A 242 20.52 -35.35 13.14
CA SER A 242 21.70 -36.21 13.13
C SER A 242 22.60 -36.04 11.90
N VAL A 243 22.10 -35.35 10.86
CA VAL A 243 22.79 -35.16 9.58
C VAL A 243 23.00 -33.68 9.30
N VAL A 244 24.19 -33.30 8.84
CA VAL A 244 24.46 -31.93 8.40
C VAL A 244 23.74 -31.66 7.07
N PRO A 245 22.94 -30.59 6.95
CA PRO A 245 22.22 -30.29 5.73
C PRO A 245 23.18 -29.85 4.61
N THR A 246 23.24 -30.65 3.54
CA THR A 246 24.03 -30.37 2.32
C THR A 246 23.14 -30.34 1.06
N GLY A 247 23.57 -29.66 0.00
CA GLY A 247 22.85 -29.66 -1.28
C GLY A 247 21.49 -28.97 -1.26
N ILE A 248 21.29 -28.01 -0.36
CA ILE A 248 20.06 -27.21 -0.28
C ILE A 248 20.01 -26.15 -1.39
N ALA A 249 18.84 -25.95 -1.98
CA ALA A 249 18.56 -24.84 -2.88
C ALA A 249 18.30 -23.58 -2.06
N PHE A 250 19.36 -22.80 -1.87
CA PHE A 250 19.37 -21.64 -0.98
C PHE A 250 18.47 -20.49 -1.47
N ASP A 251 17.73 -19.87 -0.54
CA ASP A 251 16.95 -18.67 -0.82
C ASP A 251 17.79 -17.40 -0.62
N TRP A 252 18.06 -16.71 -1.72
CA TRP A 252 18.83 -15.47 -1.74
C TRP A 252 18.01 -14.20 -1.49
N PHE A 253 16.68 -14.29 -1.32
CA PHE A 253 15.85 -13.16 -0.91
C PHE A 253 15.77 -13.04 0.62
N GLU A 254 15.44 -14.12 1.32
CA GLU A 254 15.26 -14.11 2.79
C GLU A 254 16.47 -14.61 3.59
N LEU A 255 17.25 -15.57 3.08
CA LEU A 255 18.30 -16.21 3.86
C LEU A 255 19.73 -15.64 3.72
N PRO A 256 20.07 -14.60 2.90
CA PRO A 256 21.47 -14.15 2.77
C PRO A 256 22.18 -13.84 4.09
N VAL A 257 21.48 -13.29 5.08
CA VAL A 257 22.05 -12.99 6.40
C VAL A 257 22.44 -14.27 7.14
N LEU A 258 21.64 -15.34 7.04
CA LEU A 258 21.97 -16.62 7.67
C LEU A 258 23.15 -17.31 6.98
N ALA A 259 23.34 -17.15 5.67
CA ALA A 259 24.57 -17.62 5.01
C ALA A 259 25.82 -16.96 5.59
N LEU A 260 25.74 -15.68 5.98
CA LEU A 260 26.87 -14.95 6.55
C LEU A 260 27.33 -15.51 7.91
N VAL A 261 26.46 -16.20 8.65
CA VAL A 261 26.80 -16.84 9.93
C VAL A 261 27.97 -17.83 9.77
N TYR A 262 28.03 -18.54 8.63
CA TYR A 262 29.06 -19.56 8.37
C TYR A 262 30.33 -19.03 7.71
N VAL A 263 30.31 -17.82 7.15
CA VAL A 263 31.47 -17.25 6.44
C VAL A 263 32.08 -16.04 7.15
N THR A 264 31.44 -15.56 8.21
CA THR A 264 31.91 -14.41 9.01
C THR A 264 31.80 -14.70 10.50
N ASN A 265 32.42 -13.87 11.34
CA ASN A 265 32.24 -14.01 12.78
C ASN A 265 30.80 -13.62 13.17
N PRO A 266 30.01 -14.48 13.85
CA PRO A 266 28.61 -14.20 14.19
C PRO A 266 28.40 -12.93 15.02
N LEU A 267 29.36 -12.56 15.88
CA LEU A 267 29.31 -11.32 16.65
C LEU A 267 29.51 -10.09 15.75
N HIS A 268 30.42 -10.18 14.77
CA HIS A 268 30.58 -9.11 13.77
C HIS A 268 29.31 -8.95 12.92
N LEU A 269 28.65 -10.06 12.57
CA LEU A 269 27.39 -10.03 11.85
C LEU A 269 26.31 -9.26 12.63
N TRP A 270 26.21 -9.47 13.96
CA TRP A 270 25.33 -8.64 14.82
C TRP A 270 25.69 -7.16 14.74
N PHE A 271 26.97 -6.80 14.84
CA PHE A 271 27.38 -5.40 14.75
C PHE A 271 27.05 -4.79 13.38
N TRP A 272 27.19 -5.52 12.29
CA TRP A 272 26.84 -5.04 10.96
C TRP A 272 25.33 -4.87 10.78
N VAL A 273 24.54 -5.86 11.22
CA VAL A 273 23.07 -5.81 11.14
C VAL A 273 22.51 -4.69 12.00
N LEU A 274 22.94 -4.58 13.25
CA LEU A 274 22.50 -3.51 14.16
C LEU A 274 23.03 -2.15 13.71
N GLY A 275 24.27 -2.08 13.23
CA GLY A 275 24.88 -0.86 12.70
C GLY A 275 24.15 -0.35 11.45
N LEU A 276 23.83 -1.24 10.50
CA LEU A 276 23.04 -0.90 9.32
C LEU A 276 21.63 -0.45 9.70
N THR A 277 21.00 -1.14 10.65
CA THR A 277 19.66 -0.79 11.15
C THR A 277 19.65 0.58 11.81
N ALA A 278 20.60 0.84 12.72
CA ALA A 278 20.77 2.13 13.35
C ALA A 278 21.03 3.23 12.31
N LEU A 279 21.87 2.95 11.31
CA LEU A 279 22.11 3.88 10.21
C LEU A 279 20.82 4.18 9.43
N LEU A 280 20.03 3.16 9.06
CA LEU A 280 18.75 3.35 8.38
C LEU A 280 17.78 4.20 9.21
N PHE A 281 17.70 4.00 10.52
CA PHE A 281 16.92 4.85 11.40
C PHE A 281 17.45 6.29 11.46
N LEU A 282 18.76 6.51 11.43
CA LEU A 282 19.39 7.84 11.54
C LEU A 282 19.45 8.62 10.21
N VAL A 283 19.42 7.94 9.07
CA VAL A 283 19.54 8.52 7.72
C VAL A 283 18.62 9.72 7.45
N PRO A 284 17.34 9.76 7.89
CA PRO A 284 16.47 10.94 7.73
C PRO A 284 17.07 12.25 8.25
N TRP A 285 18.00 12.19 9.20
CA TRP A 285 18.66 13.35 9.80
C TRP A 285 20.12 13.53 9.36
N LEU A 286 20.67 12.65 8.50
CA LEU A 286 22.07 12.67 8.08
C LEU A 286 22.26 12.80 6.56
N PRO A 287 22.92 13.85 6.04
CA PRO A 287 23.24 15.11 6.74
C PRO A 287 21.96 15.92 7.03
N PRO A 288 21.94 16.75 8.08
CA PRO A 288 20.76 17.52 8.42
C PRO A 288 20.41 18.50 7.29
N LYS A 289 19.14 18.49 6.84
CA LYS A 289 18.63 19.52 5.93
C LYS A 289 18.62 20.85 6.68
N ARG A 290 19.42 21.81 6.22
CA ARG A 290 19.44 23.17 6.77
C ARG A 290 18.30 23.97 6.15
N LEU A 291 17.54 24.68 6.99
CA LEU A 291 16.46 25.57 6.53
C LEU A 291 16.99 26.69 5.60
N GLY A 292 18.25 27.11 5.76
CA GLY A 292 18.79 28.25 5.02
C GLY A 292 17.96 29.50 5.29
N SER A 293 17.50 30.17 4.23
CA SER A 293 16.57 31.31 4.29
C SER A 293 15.09 30.91 4.23
N ALA A 294 14.76 29.62 4.12
CA ALA A 294 13.37 29.16 4.00
C ALA A 294 12.65 29.29 5.35
N LYS A 295 11.35 29.62 5.31
CA LYS A 295 10.53 29.68 6.53
C LYS A 295 10.20 28.27 7.03
N ALA A 296 10.05 28.11 8.35
CA ALA A 296 9.62 26.84 8.95
C ALA A 296 8.18 26.47 8.56
N LEU A 297 7.34 27.49 8.41
CA LEU A 297 5.98 27.42 7.90
C LEU A 297 5.83 28.47 6.79
N THR A 298 5.30 28.06 5.64
CA THR A 298 4.98 28.91 4.50
C THR A 298 3.49 28.85 4.23
N SER A 299 2.89 29.95 3.77
CA SER A 299 1.52 29.97 3.28
C SER A 299 1.50 29.65 1.78
N ILE A 300 0.69 28.68 1.38
CA ILE A 300 0.42 28.34 -0.02
C ILE A 300 -1.02 28.72 -0.32
N THR A 301 -1.23 29.64 -1.25
CA THR A 301 -2.55 30.01 -1.76
C THR A 301 -2.81 29.29 -3.07
N PHE A 302 -3.93 28.56 -3.14
CA PHE A 302 -4.32 27.77 -4.29
C PHE A 302 -5.42 28.48 -5.08
N GLN A 303 -5.22 28.64 -6.39
CA GLN A 303 -6.23 29.12 -7.34
C GLN A 303 -6.67 27.99 -8.27
N PRO A 304 -7.98 27.85 -8.58
CA PRO A 304 -9.05 28.85 -8.40
C PRO A 304 -9.77 28.84 -7.04
N ASP A 305 -9.46 27.91 -6.14
CA ASP A 305 -10.19 27.75 -4.86
C ASP A 305 -10.05 28.96 -3.89
N HIS A 306 -9.07 29.85 -4.11
CA HIS A 306 -8.70 30.97 -3.25
C HIS A 306 -8.43 30.58 -1.77
N LYS A 307 -8.09 29.32 -1.52
CA LYS A 307 -7.79 28.79 -0.19
C LYS A 307 -6.30 28.91 0.12
N SER A 308 -5.97 29.36 1.33
CA SER A 308 -4.60 29.43 1.83
C SER A 308 -4.35 28.34 2.87
N VAL A 309 -3.23 27.62 2.72
CA VAL A 309 -2.85 26.50 3.60
C VAL A 309 -1.44 26.70 4.12
N SER A 310 -1.23 26.39 5.40
CA SER A 310 0.12 26.33 5.97
C SER A 310 0.83 25.03 5.57
N ALA A 311 2.02 25.18 4.97
CA ALA A 311 2.91 24.09 4.60
C ALA A 311 4.17 24.08 5.47
N ARG A 312 4.58 22.89 5.89
CA ARG A 312 5.80 22.65 6.67
C ARG A 312 7.02 22.65 5.75
N PHE A 313 8.19 22.97 6.30
CA PHE A 313 9.45 22.86 5.57
C PHE A 313 9.63 21.45 4.94
N GLY A 314 9.79 21.42 3.61
CA GLY A 314 9.95 20.20 2.82
C GLY A 314 8.65 19.40 2.57
N GLU A 315 7.49 19.90 3.00
CA GLU A 315 6.18 19.37 2.57
C GLU A 315 5.93 19.77 1.12
N THR A 316 5.46 18.83 0.30
CA THR A 316 5.17 19.11 -1.10
C THR A 316 3.91 19.98 -1.23
N LEU A 317 3.82 20.79 -2.29
CA LEU A 317 2.63 21.60 -2.56
C LEU A 317 1.36 20.71 -2.62
N LEU A 318 1.50 19.52 -3.20
CA LEU A 318 0.43 18.52 -3.25
C LEU A 318 0.02 18.02 -1.86
N ASP A 319 0.99 17.57 -1.05
CA ASP A 319 0.69 17.02 0.29
C ASP A 319 0.03 18.08 1.19
N ALA A 320 0.49 19.33 1.12
CA ALA A 320 -0.09 20.45 1.86
C ALA A 320 -1.54 20.72 1.43
N GLY A 321 -1.82 20.78 0.13
CA GLY A 321 -3.18 21.01 -0.39
C GLY A 321 -4.14 19.87 -0.07
N LEU A 322 -3.73 18.62 -0.29
CA LEU A 322 -4.57 17.45 -0.04
C LEU A 322 -4.91 17.24 1.44
N ARG A 323 -4.02 17.65 2.35
CA ARG A 323 -4.27 17.64 3.81
C ARG A 323 -5.36 18.63 4.23
N GLN A 324 -5.71 19.59 3.38
CA GLN A 324 -6.79 20.56 3.61
C GLN A 324 -7.92 20.41 2.58
N ASP A 325 -8.06 19.20 2.02
CA ASP A 325 -9.14 18.83 1.10
C ASP A 325 -9.23 19.67 -0.19
N ILE A 326 -8.11 20.27 -0.61
CA ILE A 326 -8.02 20.91 -1.92
C ILE A 326 -7.91 19.82 -2.98
N ASN A 327 -8.78 19.86 -4.00
CA ASN A 327 -8.87 18.80 -5.01
C ASN A 327 -7.83 18.97 -6.13
N LEU A 328 -6.56 18.87 -5.77
CA LEU A 328 -5.44 18.96 -6.72
C LEU A 328 -5.42 17.74 -7.65
N PRO A 329 -5.15 17.92 -8.95
CA PRO A 329 -4.96 16.79 -9.87
C PRO A 329 -3.65 16.06 -9.52
N TYR A 330 -3.70 14.74 -9.37
CA TYR A 330 -2.50 13.90 -9.25
C TYR A 330 -2.82 12.44 -9.61
N GLU A 331 -1.80 11.70 -10.04
CA GLU A 331 -1.89 10.25 -10.23
C GLU A 331 -0.67 9.55 -9.63
N CYS A 332 0.50 9.63 -10.27
CA CYS A 332 1.66 8.84 -9.85
C CYS A 332 2.33 9.33 -8.55
N ARG A 333 2.15 10.61 -8.17
CA ARG A 333 2.89 11.29 -7.08
C ARG A 333 4.42 11.21 -7.17
N ASN A 334 4.95 10.83 -8.31
CA ASN A 334 6.34 10.44 -8.50
C ASN A 334 7.13 11.36 -9.44
N GLY A 335 6.49 12.39 -9.99
CA GLY A 335 7.11 13.31 -10.93
C GLY A 335 7.31 12.73 -12.33
N GLY A 336 6.64 11.61 -12.66
CA GLY A 336 6.72 10.95 -13.97
C GLY A 336 5.54 11.21 -14.90
N CYS A 337 4.32 11.37 -14.38
CA CYS A 337 3.11 11.43 -15.20
C CYS A 337 2.64 12.83 -15.63
N GLY A 338 3.21 13.91 -15.08
CA GLY A 338 2.83 15.29 -15.43
C GLY A 338 1.43 15.77 -14.98
N VAL A 339 0.54 14.90 -14.49
CA VAL A 339 -0.86 15.26 -14.10
C VAL A 339 -0.91 16.33 -13.00
N CYS A 340 0.09 16.36 -12.11
CA CYS A 340 0.14 17.28 -10.97
C CYS A 340 0.70 18.68 -11.32
N LYS A 341 0.77 19.02 -12.62
CA LYS A 341 1.37 20.26 -13.12
C LYS A 341 0.52 21.48 -12.74
N CYS A 342 1.18 22.50 -12.22
CA CYS A 342 0.60 23.79 -11.83
C CYS A 342 1.55 24.93 -12.18
N THR A 343 1.06 26.17 -12.16
CA THR A 343 1.83 27.39 -12.44
C THR A 343 2.05 28.16 -11.15
N VAL A 344 3.28 28.59 -10.89
CA VAL A 344 3.59 29.50 -9.78
C VAL A 344 3.32 30.93 -10.23
N LEU A 345 2.32 31.57 -9.62
CA LEU A 345 1.95 32.96 -9.91
C LEU A 345 2.77 33.95 -9.07
N GLN A 346 3.08 33.57 -7.83
CA GLN A 346 3.85 34.41 -6.91
C GLN A 346 4.72 33.55 -5.99
N GLY A 347 5.90 34.08 -5.67
CA GLY A 347 6.85 33.50 -4.73
C GLY A 347 7.78 32.46 -5.37
N LYS A 348 8.60 31.81 -4.54
CA LYS A 348 9.63 30.86 -4.96
C LYS A 348 9.36 29.45 -4.43
N VAL A 349 9.55 28.48 -5.31
CA VAL A 349 9.46 27.06 -5.01
C VAL A 349 10.75 26.36 -5.44
N ASP A 350 11.12 25.31 -4.72
CA ASP A 350 12.06 24.30 -5.22
C ASP A 350 11.24 23.30 -6.05
N PRO A 351 11.46 23.16 -7.37
CA PRO A 351 10.71 22.22 -8.21
C PRO A 351 10.97 20.75 -7.85
N GLY A 352 12.01 20.47 -7.07
CA GLY A 352 12.37 19.14 -6.63
C GLY A 352 12.88 18.25 -7.78
N LEU A 353 12.78 16.94 -7.58
CA LEU A 353 13.23 15.94 -8.55
C LEU A 353 12.03 15.36 -9.31
N TYR A 354 12.10 15.42 -10.63
CA TYR A 354 11.08 14.94 -11.55
C TYR A 354 11.72 14.31 -12.79
N GLN A 355 10.92 13.58 -13.57
CA GLN A 355 11.36 13.03 -14.84
C GLN A 355 11.26 14.11 -15.93
N PRO A 356 12.29 14.27 -16.80
CA PRO A 356 12.27 15.27 -17.86
C PRO A 356 11.09 15.15 -18.84
N SER A 357 10.52 13.95 -18.99
CA SER A 357 9.31 13.71 -19.78
C SER A 357 8.06 14.39 -19.22
N ALA A 358 8.01 14.65 -17.91
CA ALA A 358 6.83 15.18 -17.23
C ALA A 358 6.77 16.72 -17.22
N LEU A 359 7.93 17.38 -17.22
CA LEU A 359 8.07 18.83 -17.19
C LEU A 359 9.31 19.24 -17.98
N SER A 360 9.08 19.98 -19.08
CA SER A 360 10.17 20.48 -19.93
C SER A 360 10.83 21.73 -19.34
N ASP A 361 12.07 22.02 -19.75
CA ASP A 361 12.79 23.23 -19.31
C ASP A 361 12.07 24.52 -19.75
N ALA A 362 11.40 24.49 -20.91
CA ALA A 362 10.60 25.62 -21.39
C ALA A 362 9.37 25.87 -20.51
N GLU A 363 8.69 24.81 -20.04
CA GLU A 363 7.58 24.93 -19.10
C GLU A 363 8.05 25.40 -17.72
N LEU A 364 9.19 24.91 -17.25
CA LEU A 364 9.80 25.38 -16.01
C LEU A 364 10.13 26.88 -16.09
N ALA A 365 10.69 27.33 -17.21
CA ALA A 365 10.96 28.75 -17.46
C ALA A 365 9.69 29.61 -17.50
N GLN A 366 8.54 29.03 -17.82
CA GLN A 366 7.22 29.68 -17.74
C GLN A 366 6.61 29.64 -16.31
N GLY A 367 7.35 29.18 -15.30
CA GLY A 367 6.88 29.08 -13.93
C GLY A 367 6.03 27.84 -13.63
N LYS A 368 5.97 26.86 -14.54
CA LYS A 368 5.26 25.60 -14.28
C LYS A 368 6.11 24.66 -13.43
N VAL A 369 5.46 23.99 -12.49
CA VAL A 369 6.08 23.00 -11.61
C VAL A 369 5.15 21.81 -11.41
N LEU A 370 5.70 20.70 -10.89
CA LEU A 370 4.92 19.54 -10.50
C LEU A 370 4.63 19.62 -8.99
N SER A 371 3.37 19.89 -8.61
CA SER A 371 2.97 20.06 -7.20
C SER A 371 3.34 18.86 -6.30
N CYS A 372 3.41 17.66 -6.88
CA CYS A 372 3.78 16.43 -6.21
C CYS A 372 5.29 16.26 -5.94
N CYS A 373 6.13 17.15 -6.47
CA CYS A 373 7.58 17.17 -6.27
C CYS A 373 8.04 18.50 -5.66
N ALA A 374 7.39 19.60 -6.02
CA ALA A 374 7.77 20.93 -5.62
C ALA A 374 7.49 21.21 -4.15
N THR A 375 8.33 22.04 -3.52
CA THR A 375 8.19 22.50 -2.14
C THR A 375 8.33 24.02 -2.08
N ALA A 376 7.55 24.69 -1.22
CA ALA A 376 7.59 26.14 -1.09
C ALA A 376 8.85 26.59 -0.32
N LEU A 377 9.54 27.62 -0.81
CA LEU A 377 10.69 28.24 -0.13
C LEU A 377 10.28 29.52 0.64
N GLU A 378 9.20 30.15 0.20
CA GLU A 378 8.56 31.31 0.81
C GLU A 378 7.03 31.20 0.66
N ASP A 379 6.28 32.24 1.01
CA ASP A 379 4.83 32.25 0.78
C ASP A 379 4.56 32.32 -0.72
N VAL A 380 3.72 31.41 -1.23
CA VAL A 380 3.52 31.24 -2.68
C VAL A 380 2.05 31.21 -3.06
N VAL A 381 1.77 31.68 -4.28
CA VAL A 381 0.45 31.56 -4.92
C VAL A 381 0.63 30.67 -6.13
N ILE A 382 -0.16 29.60 -6.22
CA ILE A 382 -0.12 28.67 -7.35
C ILE A 382 -1.50 28.55 -7.99
N GLU A 383 -1.50 28.41 -9.30
CA GLU A 383 -2.67 28.11 -10.12
C GLU A 383 -2.57 26.68 -10.63
N TYR A 384 -3.61 25.89 -10.42
CA TYR A 384 -3.71 24.56 -10.98
C TYR A 384 -4.98 24.46 -11.83
N GLN A 385 -4.92 23.61 -12.85
CA GLN A 385 -6.12 23.24 -13.57
C GLN A 385 -6.88 22.21 -12.74
N ALA A 386 -8.00 22.63 -12.13
CA ALA A 386 -8.87 21.70 -11.42
C ALA A 386 -9.22 20.53 -12.35
N SER A 387 -9.10 19.31 -11.83
CA SER A 387 -9.44 18.12 -12.62
C SER A 387 -10.89 18.24 -13.07
N ALA A 388 -11.17 18.00 -14.36
CA ALA A 388 -12.51 18.12 -14.96
C ALA A 388 -13.57 17.19 -14.35
N VAL A 389 -13.21 16.38 -13.35
CA VAL A 389 -14.16 15.81 -12.40
C VAL A 389 -14.64 16.95 -11.50
N ASN A 390 -15.64 17.69 -11.99
CA ASN A 390 -16.42 18.64 -11.20
C ASN A 390 -16.93 17.93 -9.94
N SER A 391 -16.22 18.11 -8.84
CA SER A 391 -16.68 17.83 -7.48
C SER A 391 -17.24 19.10 -6.85
N GLY A 392 -17.87 19.95 -7.66
CA GLY A 392 -18.80 20.93 -7.14
C GLY A 392 -20.08 20.19 -6.81
N ILE A 393 -20.56 20.30 -5.58
CA ILE A 393 -21.92 19.89 -5.22
C ILE A 393 -22.84 20.71 -6.15
N GLN A 394 -23.44 20.06 -7.14
CA GLN A 394 -24.37 20.70 -8.07
C GLN A 394 -25.78 20.41 -7.59
N GLU A 395 -26.63 21.44 -7.65
CA GLU A 395 -28.08 21.27 -7.48
C GLU A 395 -28.69 20.83 -8.82
N TYR A 396 -29.42 19.73 -8.78
CA TYR A 396 -30.18 19.17 -9.88
C TYR A 396 -31.68 19.29 -9.59
N SER A 397 -32.46 19.51 -10.64
CA SER A 397 -33.91 19.31 -10.62
C SER A 397 -34.19 18.08 -11.47
N ALA A 398 -34.83 17.07 -10.90
CA ALA A 398 -35.16 15.82 -11.60
C ALA A 398 -36.63 15.46 -11.40
N ARG A 399 -37.17 14.73 -12.37
CA ARG A 399 -38.56 14.31 -12.37
C ARG A 399 -38.68 12.87 -11.88
N VAL A 400 -39.66 12.60 -11.02
CA VAL A 400 -40.01 11.24 -10.62
C VAL A 400 -40.63 10.53 -11.81
N VAL A 401 -39.93 9.56 -12.37
CA VAL A 401 -40.43 8.80 -13.54
C VAL A 401 -41.11 7.50 -13.16
N LYS A 402 -40.77 6.95 -11.99
CA LYS A 402 -41.38 5.72 -11.49
C LYS A 402 -41.32 5.64 -9.98
N MET A 403 -42.40 5.16 -9.37
CA MET A 403 -42.44 4.81 -7.96
C MET A 403 -42.93 3.38 -7.76
N GLU A 404 -42.20 2.58 -7.00
CA GLU A 404 -42.52 1.17 -6.77
C GLU A 404 -42.34 0.80 -5.30
N LYS A 405 -43.41 0.34 -4.66
CA LYS A 405 -43.37 -0.08 -3.26
C LYS A 405 -42.74 -1.47 -3.17
N LEU A 406 -41.50 -1.54 -2.67
CA LEU A 406 -40.74 -2.80 -2.55
C LEU A 406 -41.15 -3.61 -1.31
N THR A 407 -41.45 -2.93 -0.20
CA THR A 407 -41.93 -3.54 1.05
C THR A 407 -42.99 -2.66 1.71
N HIS A 408 -43.52 -3.07 2.87
CA HIS A 408 -44.46 -2.24 3.63
C HIS A 408 -43.87 -0.86 4.01
N ASP A 409 -42.55 -0.75 4.16
CA ASP A 409 -41.82 0.44 4.60
C ASP A 409 -40.70 0.89 3.64
N VAL A 410 -40.53 0.33 2.43
CA VAL A 410 -39.51 0.77 1.45
C VAL A 410 -40.14 1.09 0.09
N MET A 411 -39.84 2.28 -0.42
CA MET A 411 -40.24 2.78 -1.73
C MET A 411 -39.02 2.94 -2.63
N ARG A 412 -39.06 2.36 -3.83
CA ARG A 412 -38.11 2.63 -4.91
C ARG A 412 -38.60 3.82 -5.71
N VAL A 413 -37.74 4.81 -5.90
CA VAL A 413 -38.03 6.03 -6.65
C VAL A 413 -36.96 6.19 -7.72
N LEU A 414 -37.39 6.25 -8.99
CA LEU A 414 -36.52 6.53 -10.12
C LEU A 414 -36.68 7.99 -10.53
N LEU A 415 -35.57 8.71 -10.56
CA LEU A 415 -35.50 10.11 -10.97
C LEU A 415 -34.81 10.21 -12.33
N LYS A 416 -35.36 11.04 -13.21
CA LYS A 416 -34.76 11.37 -14.51
C LYS A 416 -34.41 12.84 -14.57
N LEU A 417 -33.16 13.14 -14.93
CA LEU A 417 -32.70 14.51 -15.15
C LEU A 417 -33.21 15.04 -16.52
N PRO A 418 -33.32 16.36 -16.70
CA PRO A 418 -33.64 16.99 -17.99
C PRO A 418 -32.65 16.58 -19.09
N GLU A 419 -33.10 16.61 -20.34
CA GLU A 419 -32.26 16.28 -21.49
C GLU A 419 -30.95 17.10 -21.50
N GLY A 420 -29.83 16.40 -21.67
CA GLY A 420 -28.49 16.99 -21.65
C GLY A 420 -27.83 17.10 -20.27
N GLN A 421 -28.54 16.79 -19.18
CA GLN A 421 -27.96 16.72 -17.83
C GLN A 421 -27.75 15.26 -17.40
N GLN A 422 -26.60 14.99 -16.80
CA GLN A 422 -26.27 13.71 -16.18
C GLN A 422 -25.50 13.93 -14.89
N ILE A 423 -25.73 13.07 -13.92
CA ILE A 423 -24.95 13.03 -12.67
C ILE A 423 -23.99 11.84 -12.72
N THR A 424 -22.68 12.14 -12.60
CA THR A 424 -21.63 11.12 -12.55
C THR A 424 -21.22 10.90 -11.10
N PHE A 425 -21.46 9.71 -10.56
CA PHE A 425 -21.15 9.38 -9.16
C PHE A 425 -20.26 8.13 -9.05
N LYS A 426 -19.64 7.93 -7.87
CA LYS A 426 -18.90 6.72 -7.49
C LYS A 426 -19.71 5.92 -6.48
N ALA A 427 -19.51 4.60 -6.46
CA ALA A 427 -20.12 3.75 -5.43
C ALA A 427 -19.71 4.23 -4.03
N GLY A 428 -20.70 4.36 -3.13
CA GLY A 428 -20.52 4.91 -1.78
C GLY A 428 -20.87 6.40 -1.64
N GLN A 429 -21.07 7.12 -2.75
CA GLN A 429 -21.57 8.49 -2.72
C GLN A 429 -23.10 8.52 -2.51
N TYR A 430 -23.61 9.70 -2.16
CA TYR A 430 -25.02 9.95 -1.88
C TYR A 430 -25.46 11.33 -2.43
N VAL A 431 -26.77 11.57 -2.44
CA VAL A 431 -27.38 12.86 -2.76
C VAL A 431 -28.13 13.40 -1.54
N ASN A 432 -28.25 14.72 -1.44
CA ASN A 432 -29.12 15.36 -0.48
C ASN A 432 -30.38 15.86 -1.19
N ILE A 433 -31.56 15.32 -0.86
CA ILE A 433 -32.83 15.91 -1.29
C ILE A 433 -33.06 17.22 -0.53
N ILE A 434 -33.43 18.26 -1.27
CA ILE A 434 -33.71 19.62 -0.76
C ILE A 434 -35.23 19.75 -0.57
N LEU A 435 -35.65 19.93 0.68
CA LEU A 435 -37.06 20.13 1.03
C LEU A 435 -37.47 21.59 0.87
N ASP A 436 -38.78 21.86 0.85
CA ASP A 436 -39.34 23.21 0.69
C ASP A 436 -38.91 24.17 1.81
N ASP A 437 -38.61 23.65 3.01
CA ASP A 437 -38.09 24.42 4.13
C ASP A 437 -36.55 24.60 4.10
N GLY A 438 -35.90 24.18 3.01
CA GLY A 438 -34.46 24.27 2.80
C GLY A 438 -33.65 23.19 3.53
N GLN A 439 -34.29 22.29 4.28
CA GLN A 439 -33.58 21.18 4.92
C GLN A 439 -33.08 20.17 3.89
N ARG A 440 -31.94 19.56 4.20
CA ARG A 440 -31.30 18.52 3.38
C ARG A 440 -31.48 17.15 4.02
N ARG A 441 -31.78 16.14 3.19
CA ARG A 441 -31.89 14.74 3.62
C ARG A 441 -31.07 13.85 2.70
N ALA A 442 -30.12 13.12 3.28
CA ALA A 442 -29.20 12.27 2.55
C ALA A 442 -29.85 10.95 2.13
N PHE A 443 -29.66 10.56 0.87
CA PHE A 443 -30.06 9.27 0.31
C PHE A 443 -28.97 8.74 -0.61
N SER A 444 -28.61 7.47 -0.45
CA SER A 444 -27.60 6.81 -1.29
C SER A 444 -28.15 6.45 -2.66
N PHE A 445 -27.27 6.45 -3.67
CA PHE A 445 -27.58 5.86 -4.97
C PHE A 445 -27.84 4.36 -4.81
N ALA A 446 -28.94 3.88 -5.37
CA ALA A 446 -29.31 2.46 -5.39
C ALA A 446 -29.08 1.81 -6.77
N ASN A 447 -28.69 2.58 -7.79
CA ASN A 447 -28.27 2.08 -9.11
C ASN A 447 -26.75 2.09 -9.26
N PRO A 448 -26.19 1.24 -10.14
CA PRO A 448 -24.75 1.23 -10.38
C PRO A 448 -24.30 2.47 -11.18
N PRO A 449 -23.07 2.98 -10.96
CA PRO A 449 -22.55 4.17 -11.66
C PRO A 449 -22.51 4.13 -13.19
N HIS A 450 -22.58 2.94 -13.79
CA HIS A 450 -22.55 2.75 -15.25
C HIS A 450 -23.95 2.78 -15.90
N GLU A 451 -25.01 2.97 -15.12
CA GLU A 451 -26.38 3.19 -15.59
C GLU A 451 -26.83 4.62 -15.24
N PRO A 452 -26.29 5.66 -15.90
CA PRO A 452 -26.49 7.06 -15.51
C PRO A 452 -27.84 7.63 -15.97
N GLU A 453 -28.65 6.86 -16.70
CA GLU A 453 -29.92 7.34 -17.25
C GLU A 453 -30.92 7.74 -16.15
N PHE A 454 -30.86 7.04 -15.01
CA PHE A 454 -31.73 7.29 -13.87
C PHE A 454 -30.92 7.39 -12.59
N VAL A 455 -31.42 8.17 -11.64
CA VAL A 455 -30.98 8.11 -10.24
C VAL A 455 -32.00 7.28 -9.49
N GLU A 456 -31.60 6.12 -9.00
CA GLU A 456 -32.45 5.27 -8.17
C GLU A 456 -32.22 5.56 -6.70
N LEU A 457 -33.30 5.81 -5.96
CA LEU A 457 -33.29 5.94 -4.50
C LEU A 457 -34.21 4.86 -3.91
N GLN A 458 -33.74 4.21 -2.85
CA GLN A 458 -34.56 3.32 -2.03
C GLN A 458 -34.81 3.98 -0.68
N ILE A 459 -36.03 4.46 -0.51
CA ILE A 459 -36.43 5.32 0.59
C ILE A 459 -37.25 4.50 1.59
N ARG A 460 -36.71 4.36 2.80
CA ARG A 460 -37.44 3.76 3.91
C ARG A 460 -38.37 4.77 4.58
N LEU A 461 -39.61 4.37 4.86
CA LEU A 461 -40.57 5.17 5.62
C LEU A 461 -40.09 5.34 7.06
N MET A 462 -39.80 6.58 7.43
CA MET A 462 -39.59 6.97 8.82
C MET A 462 -40.84 7.67 9.34
N ALA A 463 -41.47 7.10 10.37
CA ALA A 463 -42.68 7.67 10.97
C ALA A 463 -42.38 9.09 11.48
N GLY A 464 -43.14 10.09 11.01
CA GLY A 464 -42.93 11.51 11.30
C GLY A 464 -41.83 12.19 10.46
N GLY A 465 -41.20 11.48 9.52
CA GLY A 465 -40.19 12.04 8.63
C GLY A 465 -40.80 12.87 7.51
N LYS A 466 -40.50 14.18 7.46
CA LYS A 466 -41.09 15.12 6.48
C LYS A 466 -41.05 14.61 5.02
N PHE A 467 -39.88 14.17 4.55
CA PHE A 467 -39.72 13.70 3.17
C PHE A 467 -40.20 12.27 2.98
N THR A 468 -39.81 11.35 3.88
CA THR A 468 -40.13 9.93 3.73
C THR A 468 -41.62 9.66 3.84
N THR A 469 -42.35 10.40 4.67
CA THR A 469 -43.83 10.33 4.74
C THR A 469 -44.45 10.89 3.46
N HIS A 470 -43.95 12.02 2.95
CA HIS A 470 -44.43 12.61 1.69
C HIS A 470 -44.27 11.64 0.50
N VAL A 471 -43.14 10.93 0.42
CA VAL A 471 -42.88 9.88 -0.60
C VAL A 471 -43.95 8.78 -0.58
N PHE A 472 -44.48 8.42 0.60
CA PHE A 472 -45.46 7.33 0.72
C PHE A 472 -46.91 7.77 0.60
N GLU A 473 -47.24 9.01 1.00
CA GLU A 473 -48.64 9.44 1.16
C GLU A 473 -49.10 10.42 0.07
N ALA A 474 -48.19 11.19 -0.54
CA ALA A 474 -48.57 12.33 -1.37
C ALA A 474 -47.82 12.43 -2.71
N MET A 475 -46.55 12.01 -2.76
CA MET A 475 -45.72 12.07 -3.97
C MET A 475 -46.26 11.13 -5.06
N LYS A 476 -46.19 11.58 -6.31
CA LYS A 476 -46.65 10.85 -7.49
C LYS A 476 -45.59 10.85 -8.59
N GLU A 477 -45.73 9.88 -9.50
CA GLU A 477 -44.99 9.91 -10.75
C GLU A 477 -45.33 11.20 -11.52
N GLY A 478 -44.30 11.89 -11.99
CA GLY A 478 -44.39 13.18 -12.64
C GLY A 478 -44.05 14.37 -11.76
N ASP A 479 -43.87 14.20 -10.45
CA ASP A 479 -43.46 15.27 -9.54
C ASP A 479 -41.99 15.66 -9.73
N ASP A 480 -41.66 16.91 -9.44
CA ASP A 480 -40.29 17.43 -9.51
C ASP A 480 -39.63 17.40 -8.13
N ILE A 481 -38.37 16.98 -8.09
CA ILE A 481 -37.54 16.90 -6.90
C ILE A 481 -36.23 17.63 -7.14
N ARG A 482 -35.83 18.45 -6.16
CA ARG A 482 -34.51 19.08 -6.13
C ARG A 482 -33.57 18.30 -5.22
N PHE A 483 -32.35 18.08 -5.69
CA PHE A 483 -31.32 17.44 -4.89
C PHE A 483 -29.94 17.98 -5.23
N GLU A 484 -29.00 17.86 -4.30
CA GLU A 484 -27.60 18.23 -4.51
C GLU A 484 -26.69 16.98 -4.42
N GLY A 485 -25.69 16.90 -5.30
CA GLY A 485 -24.80 15.74 -5.36
C GLY A 485 -23.79 15.78 -6.51
N PRO A 486 -22.98 14.71 -6.66
CA PRO A 486 -22.79 13.64 -5.68
C PRO A 486 -21.92 14.10 -4.49
N ILE A 487 -22.23 13.61 -3.29
CA ILE A 487 -21.50 13.89 -2.04
C ILE A 487 -20.94 12.59 -1.49
N GLY A 488 -19.74 12.63 -0.89
CA GLY A 488 -19.13 11.49 -0.20
C GLY A 488 -17.79 11.05 -0.78
#